data_AF-A0AAU2XGV3-F1
#
_entry.id   AF-A0AAU2XGV3-F1
#
_cell.length_a   1.000
_cell.length_b   1.000
_cell.length_c   1.000
_cell.angle_alpha   90.00
_cell.angle_beta   90.00
_cell.angle_gamma   90.00
#
_symmetry.space_group_name_H-M   'P 1'
#
loop_
_entity.id
_entity.type
_entity.pdbx_description
1 polymer ?
#
loop_
_entity_poly.entity_id
_entity_poly.type
_entity_poly.pdbx_seq_one_letter_code
_entity_poly.pdbx_strand_id
1 'polypeptide(L)' 'MLQFEPKPDGFRAIVFARTDLIRAQSRQGSDLTPAFPDIVQAAAQVGEDLVLDGVM' A
#
# COMPACT_ATOMS: atom_id res chain seq x y z
N MET A 1 -18.89 17.71 2.37
CA MET A 1 -17.80 18.71 2.46
C MET A 1 -16.69 18.24 1.54
N LEU A 2 -16.09 19.12 0.75
CA LEU A 2 -14.94 18.78 -0.11
C LEU A 2 -13.69 18.63 0.77
N GLN A 3 -12.89 17.59 0.52
CA GLN A 3 -11.57 17.41 1.10
C GLN A 3 -10.53 17.56 -0.01
N PHE A 4 -9.41 18.18 0.31
CA PHE A 4 -8.31 18.42 -0.62
C PHE A 4 -7.09 17.65 -0.13
N GLU A 5 -6.54 16.81 -1.01
CA GLU A 5 -5.33 16.03 -0.75
C GLU A 5 -4.23 16.47 -1.74
N PRO A 6 -2.96 16.52 -1.30
CA PRO A 6 -1.84 16.72 -2.23
C PRO A 6 -1.82 15.59 -3.25
N LYS A 7 -1.39 15.89 -4.48
CA LYS A 7 -1.15 14.88 -5.52
C LYS A 7 0.35 14.54 -5.55
N PRO A 8 0.84 13.56 -4.78
CA PRO A 8 2.23 13.14 -4.85
C PRO A 8 2.56 12.56 -6.24
N ASP A 9 3.84 12.64 -6.60
CA ASP A 9 4.41 11.95 -7.75
C ASP A 9 5.15 10.71 -7.26
N GLY A 10 4.68 9.54 -7.65
CA GLY A 10 5.12 8.26 -7.10
C GLY A 10 4.32 7.09 -7.65
N PHE A 11 4.53 5.91 -7.08
CA PHE A 11 3.84 4.70 -7.52
C PHE A 11 2.51 4.56 -6.79
N ARG A 12 1.40 4.69 -7.51
CA ARG A 12 0.12 4.30 -6.95
C ARG A 12 0.13 2.80 -6.66
N ALA A 13 -0.14 2.46 -5.41
CA ALA A 13 -0.13 1.10 -4.92
C ALA A 13 -1.35 0.78 -4.07
N ILE A 14 -1.78 -0.48 -4.15
CA ILE A 14 -2.69 -1.10 -3.20
C ILE A 14 -1.85 -1.94 -2.25
N VAL A 15 -1.94 -1.68 -0.95
CA VAL A 15 -1.26 -2.45 0.09
C VAL A 15 -2.27 -3.34 0.77
N PHE A 16 -2.07 -4.65 0.65
CA PHE A 16 -2.77 -5.65 1.43
C PHE A 16 -2.03 -5.78 2.76
N ALA A 17 -2.71 -5.45 3.86
CA ALA A 17 -2.23 -5.56 5.22
C ALA A 17 -3.15 -6.54 5.95
N ARG A 18 -3.13 -7.81 5.54
CA ARG A 18 -3.97 -8.86 6.12
C ARG A 18 -3.11 -9.97 6.68
N THR A 19 -3.64 -10.67 7.68
CA THR A 19 -2.99 -11.80 8.35
C THR A 19 -2.55 -12.89 7.34
N ASP A 20 -3.29 -13.08 6.25
CA ASP A 20 -3.00 -14.07 5.20
C ASP A 20 -2.17 -13.54 4.03
N LEU A 21 -2.04 -12.22 3.91
CA LEU A 21 -1.47 -11.56 2.74
C LEU A 21 -0.95 -10.17 3.09
N ILE A 22 0.37 -10.05 3.19
CA ILE A 22 1.07 -8.77 3.21
C ILE A 22 1.74 -8.57 1.85
N ARG A 23 1.27 -7.58 1.09
CA ARG A 23 1.72 -7.35 -0.30
C ARG A 23 1.49 -5.92 -0.75
N ALA A 24 2.43 -5.37 -1.52
CA ALA A 24 2.23 -4.17 -2.31
C ALA A 24 1.94 -4.53 -3.77
N GLN A 25 0.89 -3.95 -4.36
CA GLN A 25 0.50 -4.17 -5.74
C GLN A 25 0.44 -2.84 -6.51
N SER A 26 1.02 -2.78 -7.70
CA SER A 26 0.93 -1.60 -8.56
C SER A 26 -0.50 -1.39 -9.10
N ARG A 27 -0.79 -0.20 -9.62
CA ARG A 27 -2.03 0.07 -10.37
C ARG A 27 -2.36 -0.98 -11.45
N GLN A 28 -1.34 -1.59 -12.06
CA GLN A 28 -1.49 -2.57 -13.15
C GLN A 28 -1.44 -4.03 -12.65
N GLY A 29 -1.41 -4.26 -11.34
CA GLY A 29 -1.42 -5.60 -10.74
C GLY A 29 -0.05 -6.22 -10.48
N SER A 30 1.04 -5.55 -10.85
CA SER A 30 2.41 -6.05 -10.64
C SER A 30 2.75 -6.14 -9.15
N ASP A 31 3.55 -7.12 -8.75
CA ASP A 31 4.07 -7.21 -7.39
C ASP A 31 5.15 -6.15 -7.15
N LEU A 32 4.88 -5.24 -6.21
CA LEU A 32 5.81 -4.20 -5.78
C LEU A 32 6.51 -4.54 -4.46
N THR A 33 6.16 -5.66 -3.82
CA THR A 33 6.71 -6.09 -2.54
C THR A 33 8.25 -6.08 -2.50
N PRO A 34 8.97 -6.58 -3.53
CA PRO A 34 10.44 -6.58 -3.51
C PRO A 34 11.06 -5.17 -3.60
N ALA A 35 10.33 -4.20 -4.14
CA ALA A 35 10.81 -2.84 -4.34
C ALA A 35 10.58 -1.95 -3.09
N PHE A 36 9.61 -2.29 -2.23
CA PHE A 36 9.22 -1.50 -1.05
C PHE A 36 9.11 -2.38 0.21
N PRO A 37 10.23 -2.99 0.66
CA PRO A 37 10.22 -3.91 1.80
C PRO A 37 9.86 -3.24 3.13
N ASP A 38 10.18 -1.95 3.28
CA ASP A 38 9.83 -1.12 4.43
C ASP A 38 8.32 -0.91 4.55
N ILE A 39 7.62 -0.68 3.44
CA ILE A 39 6.16 -0.54 3.43
C ILE A 39 5.48 -1.85 3.81
N VAL A 40 6.00 -2.98 3.31
CA VAL A 40 5.51 -4.32 3.65
C VAL A 40 5.72 -4.62 5.13
N GLN A 41 6.86 -4.22 5.69
CA GLN A 41 7.12 -4.34 7.12
C GLN A 41 6.17 -3.47 7.95
N ALA A 42 5.89 -2.23 7.53
CA ALA A 42 4.93 -1.35 8.20
C ALA A 42 3.49 -1.91 8.11
N ALA A 43 3.10 -2.46 6.96
CA ALA A 43 1.80 -3.10 6.76
C ALA A 43 1.59 -4.28 7.72
N ALA A 44 2.62 -5.07 7.99
CA ALA A 44 2.57 -6.16 8.97
C ALA A 44 2.36 -5.68 10.42
N GLN A 45 2.60 -4.41 10.72
CA GLN A 45 2.45 -3.81 12.05
C GLN A 45 1.10 -3.13 12.28
N VAL A 46 0.26 -3.03 11.24
CA VAL A 46 -1.06 -2.36 11.31
C VAL A 46 -2.00 -3.04 12.31
N GLY A 47 -1.87 -4.37 12.50
CA GLY A 47 -2.60 -5.12 13.53
C GLY A 47 -4.09 -5.35 13.22
N GLU A 48 -4.54 -4.97 12.03
CA GLU A 48 -5.91 -5.16 11.53
C GLU A 48 -5.87 -5.63 10.08
N ASP A 49 -6.86 -6.41 9.64
CA ASP A 49 -6.96 -6.88 8.26
C ASP A 49 -7.52 -5.77 7.36
N LEU A 50 -6.63 -5.05 6.67
CA LEU A 50 -6.98 -3.88 5.85
C LEU A 50 -6.43 -3.98 4.43
N VAL A 51 -7.02 -3.18 3.55
CA VAL A 51 -6.49 -2.89 2.21
C VAL A 51 -6.41 -1.37 2.06
N LEU A 52 -5.21 -0.86 1.80
CA LEU A 52 -4.92 0.58 1.72
C LEU A 52 -4.65 0.98 0.26
N ASP A 53 -5.16 2.12 -0.18
CA ASP A 53 -4.80 2.77 -1.46
C ASP A 53 -3.96 3.99 -1.16
N GLY A 54 -2.87 4.16 -1.90
CA GLY A 54 -1.94 5.25 -1.65
C GLY A 54 -0.90 5.41 -2.74
N VAL A 55 0.03 6.31 -2.48
CA VAL A 55 1.21 6.54 -3.31
C VAL A 55 2.44 6.26 -2.45
N MET A 56 3.30 5.36 -2.93
CA MET A 56 4.61 5.08 -2.34
C MET A 56 5.60 6.19 -2.64
#